data_AF-A0A074J5V1-F1
#
_entry.id   AF-A0A074J5V1-F1
#
_cell.length_a   1.000
_cell.length_b   1.000
_cell.length_c   1.000
_cell.angle_alpha   90.00
_cell.angle_beta   90.00
_cell.angle_gamma   90.00
#
_symmetry.space_group_name_H-M   'P 1'
#
loop_
_entity.id
_entity.type
_entity.pdbx_description
1 polymer ?
#
loop_
_entity_poly.entity_id
_entity_poly.type
_entity_poly.pdbx_seq_one_letter_code
_entity_poly.pdbx_strand_id
1 'polypeptide(L)'
;MRIEKISAKNKGRVVLHVGDREMNVRADSEMLRGAIAEPRAKRRFFAFIPALATGMAGFVLASALREHFMTPQIADAIGTHADLALFGAALFAAFVMGLFFKLLSKKLFVLQAIGVVIAMAGIHNLAFWQPTIASSVFSDAWVQQKMAETEPGTLAYAGAVIHF
;
A
#
# COMPACT_ATOMS: atom_id res chain seq x y z
N MET A 1 23.88 -4.42 -47.75
CA MET A 1 23.00 -5.11 -46.77
C MET A 1 23.72 -6.28 -46.07
N ARG A 2 24.87 -6.03 -45.42
CA ARG A 2 25.70 -7.08 -44.76
C ARG A 2 25.79 -6.89 -43.22
N ILE A 3 25.51 -5.68 -42.73
CA ILE A 3 25.60 -5.30 -41.32
C ILE A 3 24.36 -5.80 -40.52
N GLU A 4 23.18 -5.83 -41.13
CA GLU A 4 21.95 -6.34 -40.48
C GLU A 4 21.99 -7.85 -40.18
N LYS A 5 22.63 -8.65 -41.04
CA LYS A 5 22.76 -10.11 -40.82
C LYS A 5 23.65 -10.45 -39.62
N ILE A 6 24.56 -9.57 -39.22
CA ILE A 6 25.47 -9.79 -38.08
C ILE A 6 24.75 -9.43 -36.77
N SER A 7 23.94 -8.36 -36.75
CA SER A 7 23.15 -7.97 -35.57
C SER A 7 22.09 -9.02 -35.20
N ALA A 8 21.44 -9.64 -36.19
CA ALA A 8 20.47 -10.72 -35.94
C ALA A 8 21.10 -11.99 -35.34
N LYS A 9 22.38 -12.28 -35.66
CA LYS A 9 23.09 -13.49 -35.19
C LYS A 9 23.60 -13.37 -33.75
N ASN A 10 23.76 -12.14 -33.25
CA ASN A 10 24.32 -11.83 -31.93
C ASN A 10 23.28 -11.45 -30.85
N LYS A 11 21.98 -11.43 -31.17
CA LYS A 11 20.94 -11.30 -30.14
C LYS A 11 20.98 -12.52 -29.21
N GLY A 12 21.44 -12.31 -27.97
CA GLY A 12 21.48 -13.35 -26.93
C GLY A 12 22.81 -14.11 -26.79
N ARG A 13 23.93 -13.57 -27.26
CA ARG A 13 25.27 -14.11 -26.98
C ARG A 13 26.09 -13.11 -26.19
N VAL A 14 26.76 -13.58 -25.14
CA VAL A 14 27.71 -12.79 -24.37
C VAL A 14 29.11 -13.14 -24.87
N VAL A 15 29.91 -12.13 -25.19
CA VAL A 15 31.31 -12.29 -25.57
C VAL A 15 32.10 -12.37 -24.28
N LEU A 16 32.78 -13.49 -24.05
CA LEU A 16 33.74 -13.63 -22.96
C LEU A 16 35.15 -13.55 -23.53
N HIS A 17 35.93 -12.61 -23.01
CA HIS A 17 37.37 -12.52 -23.26
C HIS A 17 38.09 -13.48 -22.30
N VAL A 18 38.60 -14.59 -22.84
CA VAL A 18 39.42 -15.54 -22.09
C VAL A 18 40.83 -15.52 -22.68
N GLY A 19 41.71 -14.73 -22.05
CA GLY A 19 43.03 -14.42 -22.62
C GLY A 19 42.91 -13.67 -23.94
N ASP A 20 43.72 -14.01 -24.94
CA ASP A 20 43.75 -13.37 -26.27
C ASP A 20 42.68 -13.88 -27.26
N ARG A 21 41.70 -14.68 -26.79
CA ARG A 21 40.63 -15.22 -27.65
C ARG A 21 39.25 -14.78 -27.17
N GLU A 22 38.47 -14.27 -28.13
CA GLU A 22 37.05 -13.95 -27.93
C GLU A 22 36.20 -15.21 -28.17
N MET A 23 35.49 -15.68 -27.14
CA MET A 23 34.58 -16.81 -27.25
C MET A 23 33.13 -16.34 -27.13
N ASN A 24 32.34 -16.60 -28.17
CA ASN A 24 30.92 -16.29 -28.22
C ASN A 24 30.12 -17.41 -27.56
N VAL A 25 29.80 -17.27 -26.28
CA VAL A 25 28.98 -18.24 -25.55
C VAL A 25 27.51 -17.86 -25.68
N ARG A 26 26.63 -18.83 -25.95
CA ARG A 26 25.18 -18.61 -25.88
C ARG A 26 24.87 -18.16 -24.46
N ALA A 27 24.25 -16.99 -24.32
CA ALA A 27 23.81 -16.53 -23.01
C ALA A 27 22.72 -17.50 -22.57
N ASP A 28 23.11 -18.49 -21.76
CA ASP A 28 22.14 -19.42 -21.24
C ASP A 28 21.13 -18.59 -20.45
N SER A 29 19.85 -18.84 -20.70
CA SER A 29 18.78 -17.99 -20.18
C SER A 29 18.81 -17.90 -18.65
N GLU A 30 19.44 -18.88 -17.99
CA GLU A 30 19.72 -18.92 -16.57
C GLU A 30 20.79 -17.92 -16.11
N MET A 31 21.88 -17.71 -16.87
CA MET A 31 22.89 -16.69 -16.54
C MET A 31 22.33 -15.27 -16.68
N LEU A 32 21.53 -15.02 -17.73
CA LEU A 32 20.83 -13.74 -17.88
C LEU A 32 19.80 -13.53 -16.76
N ARG A 33 19.06 -14.57 -16.36
CA ARG A 33 18.14 -14.50 -15.22
C ARG A 33 18.87 -14.25 -13.91
N GLY A 34 20.06 -14.82 -13.71
CA GLY A 34 20.91 -14.57 -12.55
C GLY A 34 21.51 -13.16 -12.52
N ALA A 35 21.90 -12.61 -13.67
CA ALA A 35 22.43 -11.25 -13.79
C ALA A 35 21.33 -10.16 -13.69
N ILE A 36 20.10 -10.45 -14.14
CA ILE A 36 18.93 -9.55 -14.02
C ILE A 36 18.24 -9.71 -12.65
N ALA A 37 18.50 -10.81 -11.94
CA ALA A 37 18.07 -10.99 -10.55
C ALA A 37 18.94 -10.12 -9.62
N GLU A 38 18.68 -8.80 -9.64
CA GLU A 38 19.08 -7.92 -8.56
C GLU A 38 18.72 -8.55 -7.20
N PRO A 39 19.47 -8.24 -6.13
CA PRO A 39 19.22 -8.76 -4.79
C PRO A 39 17.94 -8.14 -4.19
N ARG A 40 16.77 -8.56 -4.70
CA ARG A 40 15.43 -8.16 -4.23
C ARG A 40 15.16 -8.53 -2.76
N ALA A 41 15.98 -9.42 -2.20
CA ALA A 41 15.77 -9.97 -0.86
C ALA A 41 15.97 -8.92 0.26
N LYS A 42 17.00 -8.06 0.19
CA LYS A 42 17.26 -7.06 1.25
C LYS A 42 16.24 -5.93 1.26
N ARG A 43 15.67 -5.56 0.11
CA ARG A 43 14.59 -4.56 0.00
C ARG A 43 13.25 -5.03 0.56
N ARG A 44 13.03 -6.35 0.66
CA ARG A 44 11.78 -6.95 1.15
C ARG A 44 11.63 -6.90 2.67
N PHE A 45 12.74 -6.95 3.43
CA PHE A 45 12.69 -6.90 4.89
C PHE A 45 12.27 -5.52 5.41
N PHE A 46 12.41 -4.47 4.61
CA PHE A 46 11.90 -3.13 4.93
C PHE A 46 10.52 -2.85 4.33
N ALA A 47 9.88 -3.82 3.67
CA ALA A 47 8.59 -3.62 3.03
C ALA A 47 7.40 -3.67 4.00
N PHE A 48 7.61 -4.06 5.27
CA PHE A 48 6.56 -4.14 6.28
C PHE A 48 6.02 -2.77 6.68
N ILE A 49 6.91 -1.82 6.97
CA ILE A 49 6.56 -0.44 7.35
C ILE A 49 5.72 0.25 6.26
N PRO A 50 6.17 0.33 4.99
CA PRO A 50 5.37 0.96 3.96
C PRO A 50 4.07 0.20 3.67
N ALA A 51 4.01 -1.12 3.88
CA ALA A 51 2.76 -1.87 3.75
C ALA A 51 1.74 -1.48 4.83
N LEU A 52 2.16 -1.39 6.10
CA LEU A 52 1.31 -0.89 7.19
C LEU A 52 0.83 0.53 6.91
N ALA A 53 1.76 1.42 6.56
CA ALA A 53 1.47 2.82 6.27
C ALA A 53 0.48 2.98 5.11
N THR A 54 0.62 2.15 4.06
CA THR A 54 -0.32 2.13 2.93
C THR A 54 -1.72 1.70 3.37
N GLY A 55 -1.82 0.72 4.27
CA GLY A 55 -3.08 0.31 4.89
C GLY A 55 -3.74 1.46 5.66
N MET A 56 -2.99 2.10 6.55
CA MET A 56 -3.48 3.25 7.32
C MET A 56 -3.91 4.40 6.42
N ALA A 57 -3.11 4.74 5.41
CA ALA A 57 -3.44 5.76 4.43
C ALA A 57 -4.72 5.41 3.64
N GLY A 58 -4.94 4.13 3.34
CA GLY A 58 -6.14 3.66 2.65
C GLY A 58 -7.40 3.91 3.47
N PHE A 59 -7.31 3.66 4.78
CA PHE A 59 -8.40 3.97 5.70
C PHE A 59 -8.65 5.48 5.83
N VAL A 60 -7.60 6.27 6.04
CA VAL A 60 -7.70 7.75 6.08
C VAL A 60 -8.38 8.28 4.82
N LEU A 61 -7.95 7.82 3.65
CA LEU A 61 -8.52 8.25 2.37
C LEU A 61 -9.99 7.83 2.24
N ALA A 62 -10.32 6.58 2.58
CA ALA A 62 -11.71 6.11 2.51
C ALA A 62 -12.62 6.86 3.48
N SER A 63 -12.14 7.15 4.70
CA SER A 63 -12.87 7.94 5.69
C SER A 63 -13.04 9.40 5.25
N ALA A 64 -12.01 10.01 4.66
CA ALA A 64 -12.10 11.37 4.13
C ALA A 64 -13.07 11.43 2.94
N LEU A 65 -13.00 10.48 2.02
CA LEU A 65 -13.93 10.39 0.90
C LEU A 65 -15.36 10.19 1.38
N ARG A 66 -15.57 9.36 2.41
CA ARG A 66 -16.88 9.19 3.05
C ARG A 66 -17.37 10.52 3.62
N GLU A 67 -16.56 11.24 4.35
CA GLU A 67 -16.95 12.53 4.95
C GLU A 67 -17.31 13.58 3.88
N HIS A 68 -16.53 13.68 2.80
CA HIS A 68 -16.72 14.71 1.77
C HIS A 68 -17.76 14.36 0.70
N PHE A 69 -17.98 13.07 0.41
CA PHE A 69 -18.78 12.63 -0.75
C PHE A 69 -19.97 11.73 -0.39
N MET A 70 -20.20 11.39 0.88
CA MET A 70 -21.35 10.55 1.25
C MET A 70 -22.64 11.34 1.15
N THR A 71 -23.37 11.12 0.05
CA THR A 71 -24.72 11.63 -0.13
C THR A 71 -25.75 10.76 0.61
N PRO A 72 -26.95 11.28 0.94
CA PRO A 72 -27.99 10.51 1.60
C PRO A 72 -28.38 9.23 0.86
N GLN A 73 -28.34 9.27 -0.48
CA GLN A 73 -28.64 8.12 -1.34
C GLN A 73 -27.61 6.99 -1.19
N ILE A 74 -26.33 7.33 -1.03
CA ILE A 74 -25.25 6.36 -0.81
C ILE A 74 -25.35 5.80 0.61
N ALA A 75 -25.70 6.64 1.59
CA ALA A 75 -25.94 6.21 2.95
C ALA A 75 -27.06 5.16 3.03
N ASP A 76 -28.18 5.40 2.35
CA ASP A 76 -29.29 4.45 2.28
C ASP A 76 -28.91 3.14 1.57
N ALA A 77 -28.09 3.22 0.51
CA ALA A 77 -27.64 2.04 -0.22
C ALA A 77 -26.66 1.16 0.59
N ILE A 78 -25.84 1.77 1.43
CA ILE A 78 -24.90 1.05 2.31
C ILE A 78 -25.64 0.43 3.52
N GLY A 79 -26.77 1.03 3.91
CA GLY A 79 -27.65 0.51 4.95
C GLY A 79 -26.93 0.29 6.29
N THR A 80 -27.27 -0.81 6.95
CA THR A 80 -26.74 -1.17 8.28
C THR A 80 -25.28 -1.67 8.27
N HIS A 81 -24.62 -1.71 7.12
CA HIS A 81 -23.26 -2.27 6.98
C HIS A 81 -22.21 -1.20 6.65
N ALA A 82 -22.42 0.02 7.14
CA ALA A 82 -21.55 1.17 6.90
C ALA A 82 -20.07 0.93 7.24
N ASP A 83 -19.81 0.24 8.35
CA ASP A 83 -18.43 -0.05 8.76
C ASP A 83 -17.76 -1.09 7.87
N LEU A 84 -18.52 -2.10 7.41
CA LEU A 84 -18.02 -3.11 6.48
C LEU A 84 -17.74 -2.50 5.11
N ALA A 85 -18.62 -1.61 4.63
CA ALA A 85 -18.42 -0.87 3.39
C ALA A 85 -17.19 0.04 3.47
N LEU A 86 -17.01 0.76 4.57
CA LEU A 86 -15.83 1.59 4.81
C LEU A 86 -14.55 0.75 4.86
N PHE A 87 -14.58 -0.39 5.55
CA PHE A 87 -13.44 -1.31 5.61
C PHE A 87 -13.09 -1.86 4.22
N GLY A 88 -14.08 -2.27 3.44
CA GLY A 88 -13.90 -2.72 2.06
C GLY A 88 -13.30 -1.64 1.16
N ALA A 89 -13.81 -0.40 1.25
CA ALA A 89 -13.29 0.75 0.52
C ALA A 89 -11.84 1.08 0.92
N ALA A 90 -11.53 1.02 2.21
CA ALA A 90 -10.18 1.22 2.74
C ALA A 90 -9.19 0.17 2.24
N LEU A 91 -9.59 -1.11 2.25
CA LEU A 91 -8.79 -2.20 1.69
C LEU A 91 -8.57 -2.05 0.19
N PHE A 92 -9.60 -1.65 -0.55
CA PHE A 92 -9.48 -1.40 -1.98
C PHE A 92 -8.52 -0.23 -2.26
N ALA A 93 -8.64 0.87 -1.54
CA ALA A 93 -7.72 2.00 -1.65
C ALA A 93 -6.28 1.60 -1.30
N ALA A 94 -6.09 0.85 -0.21
CA ALA A 94 -4.79 0.33 0.19
C ALA A 94 -4.20 -0.63 -0.86
N PHE A 95 -5.03 -1.48 -1.46
CA PHE A 95 -4.62 -2.37 -2.55
C PHE A 95 -4.13 -1.58 -3.76
N VAL A 96 -4.92 -0.58 -4.19
CA VAL A 96 -4.58 0.29 -5.33
C VAL A 96 -3.27 1.02 -5.08
N MET A 97 -3.09 1.61 -3.90
CA MET A 97 -1.81 2.22 -3.51
C MET A 97 -0.66 1.19 -3.47
N GLY A 98 -0.94 -0.01 -2.96
CA GLY A 98 -0.01 -1.13 -2.93
C GLY A 98 0.47 -1.56 -4.33
N LEU A 99 -0.35 -1.38 -5.38
CA LEU A 99 0.08 -1.61 -6.78
C LEU A 99 1.24 -0.67 -7.15
N PHE A 100 1.13 0.63 -6.85
CA PHE A 100 2.14 1.64 -7.17
C PHE A 100 3.46 1.40 -6.43
N PHE A 101 3.39 0.96 -5.17
CA PHE A 101 4.56 0.66 -4.36
C PHE A 101 5.10 -0.77 -4.54
N LYS A 102 4.50 -1.59 -5.41
CA LYS A 102 4.84 -3.01 -5.64
C LYS A 102 4.76 -3.86 -4.36
N LEU A 103 3.78 -3.57 -3.49
CA LEU A 103 3.56 -4.21 -2.19
C LEU A 103 2.48 -5.31 -2.24
N LEU A 104 2.41 -6.10 -3.32
CA LEU A 104 1.29 -7.01 -3.62
C LEU A 104 1.50 -8.46 -3.16
N SER A 105 2.55 -8.73 -2.39
CA SER A 105 2.71 -10.07 -1.83
C SER A 105 1.59 -10.35 -0.83
N LYS A 106 1.08 -11.59 -0.78
CA LYS A 106 0.08 -12.01 0.21
C LYS A 106 0.43 -11.56 1.64
N LYS A 107 1.70 -11.69 2.04
CA LYS A 107 2.18 -11.24 3.36
C LYS A 107 2.01 -9.73 3.56
N LEU A 108 2.39 -8.94 2.55
CA LEU A 108 2.30 -7.47 2.58
C LEU A 108 0.86 -6.97 2.53
N PHE A 109 -0.01 -7.66 1.80
CA PHE A 109 -1.44 -7.36 1.80
C PHE A 109 -2.08 -7.60 3.17
N VAL A 110 -1.70 -8.68 3.87
CA VAL A 110 -2.14 -8.90 5.26
C VAL A 110 -1.68 -7.75 6.16
N LEU A 111 -0.45 -7.23 5.98
CA LEU A 111 0.01 -6.05 6.71
C LEU A 111 -0.78 -4.79 6.37
N GLN A 112 -1.13 -4.58 5.10
CA GLN A 112 -2.03 -3.47 4.73
C GLN A 112 -3.37 -3.60 5.45
N ALA A 113 -3.96 -4.80 5.49
CA ALA A 113 -5.20 -5.04 6.22
C ALA A 113 -5.07 -4.76 7.73
N ILE A 114 -3.96 -5.19 8.35
CA ILE A 114 -3.66 -4.85 9.75
C ILE A 114 -3.54 -3.33 9.93
N GLY A 115 -2.88 -2.63 9.00
CA GLY A 115 -2.78 -1.17 9.01
C GLY A 115 -4.15 -0.49 8.93
N VAL A 116 -5.07 -1.02 8.12
CA VAL A 116 -6.47 -0.53 8.07
C VAL A 116 -7.16 -0.70 9.41
N VAL A 117 -7.04 -1.87 10.05
CA VAL A 117 -7.65 -2.12 11.37
C VAL A 117 -7.08 -1.20 12.45
N ILE A 118 -5.76 -1.01 12.47
CA ILE A 118 -5.09 -0.10 13.41
C ILE A 118 -5.59 1.33 13.21
N ALA A 119 -5.66 1.80 11.96
CA ALA A 119 -6.19 3.12 11.66
C ALA A 119 -7.66 3.24 12.06
N MET A 120 -8.48 2.24 11.75
CA MET A 120 -9.89 2.22 12.13
C MET A 120 -10.10 2.33 13.63
N ALA A 121 -9.30 1.63 14.42
CA ALA A 121 -9.40 1.65 15.87
C ALA A 121 -8.79 2.90 16.51
N GLY A 122 -7.93 3.66 15.81
CA GLY A 122 -7.11 4.71 16.43
C GLY A 122 -7.19 6.09 15.79
N ILE A 123 -7.85 6.25 14.64
CA ILE A 123 -7.87 7.52 13.90
C ILE A 123 -8.51 8.66 14.70
N HIS A 124 -9.42 8.35 15.62
CA HIS A 124 -10.09 9.34 16.47
C HIS A 124 -9.09 10.09 17.35
N ASN A 125 -7.95 9.47 17.71
CA ASN A 125 -6.89 10.15 18.45
C ASN A 125 -6.31 11.35 17.69
N LEU A 126 -6.40 11.37 16.36
CA LEU A 126 -5.94 12.49 15.55
C LEU A 126 -6.75 13.77 15.86
N ALA A 127 -8.04 13.62 16.19
CA ALA A 127 -8.90 14.74 16.58
C ALA A 127 -8.38 15.45 17.84
N PHE A 128 -7.70 14.73 18.74
CA PHE A 128 -7.15 15.29 19.98
C PHE A 128 -5.71 15.78 19.81
N TRP A 129 -4.86 15.00 19.13
CA TRP A 129 -3.43 15.33 19.02
C TRP A 129 -3.15 16.44 18.02
N GLN A 130 -3.88 16.45 16.89
CA GLN A 130 -3.66 17.37 15.78
C GLN A 130 -4.99 17.83 15.18
N PRO A 131 -5.85 18.53 15.95
CA PRO A 131 -7.20 18.92 15.52
C PRO A 131 -7.20 19.73 14.22
N THR A 132 -6.23 20.63 14.04
CA THR A 132 -6.12 21.46 12.82
C THR A 132 -5.81 20.64 11.57
N ILE A 133 -4.98 19.60 11.70
CA ILE A 133 -4.70 18.70 10.57
C ILE A 133 -5.91 17.82 10.31
N ALA A 134 -6.53 17.28 11.37
CA ALA A 134 -7.71 16.44 11.26
C ALA A 134 -8.87 17.15 10.58
N SER A 135 -9.14 18.42 10.92
CA SER A 135 -10.23 19.18 10.31
C SER A 135 -10.00 19.49 8.84
N SER A 136 -8.73 19.68 8.44
CA SER A 136 -8.38 19.88 7.02
C SER A 136 -8.60 18.62 6.17
N VAL A 137 -8.50 17.44 6.77
CA VAL A 137 -8.64 16.15 6.07
C VAL A 137 -10.09 15.67 6.08
N PHE A 138 -10.76 15.74 7.24
CA PHE A 138 -12.12 15.23 7.42
C PHE A 138 -13.13 16.37 7.40
N SER A 139 -13.27 17.09 8.49
CA SER A 139 -14.07 18.31 8.62
C SER A 139 -13.96 18.80 10.08
N ASP A 140 -14.33 20.05 10.37
CA ASP A 140 -14.46 20.50 11.77
C ASP A 140 -15.54 19.71 12.51
N ALA A 141 -16.64 19.35 11.83
CA ALA A 141 -17.73 18.57 12.40
C ALA A 141 -17.27 17.17 12.83
N TRP A 142 -16.47 16.50 12.00
CA TRP A 142 -15.89 15.20 12.32
C TRP A 142 -15.00 15.27 13.56
N VAL A 143 -14.18 16.30 13.70
CA VAL A 143 -13.30 16.48 14.88
C VAL A 143 -14.14 16.64 16.13
N GLN A 144 -15.14 17.54 16.12
CA GLN A 144 -16.04 17.74 17.27
C GLN A 144 -16.81 16.47 17.63
N GLN A 145 -17.32 15.75 16.61
CA GLN A 145 -17.99 14.48 16.81
C GLN A 145 -17.07 13.46 17.48
N LYS A 146 -15.84 13.28 16.99
CA LYS A 146 -14.90 12.32 17.57
C LYS A 146 -14.47 12.70 18.97
N MET A 147 -14.28 13.99 19.25
CA MET A 147 -13.98 14.48 20.59
C MET A 147 -15.13 14.28 21.58
N ALA A 148 -16.39 14.26 21.10
CA ALA A 148 -17.56 14.00 21.94
C ALA A 148 -17.82 12.50 22.16
N GLU A 149 -17.50 11.65 21.18
CA GLU A 149 -17.81 10.22 21.19
C GLU A 149 -16.70 9.34 21.77
N THR A 150 -15.46 9.83 21.82
CA THR A 150 -14.29 9.01 22.15
C THR A 150 -13.39 9.70 23.17
N GLU A 151 -12.50 8.93 23.80
CA GLU A 151 -11.49 9.44 24.71
C GLU A 151 -10.10 9.47 24.04
N PRO A 152 -9.27 10.47 24.35
CA PRO A 152 -7.90 10.54 23.83
C PRO A 152 -7.04 9.39 24.37
N GLY A 153 -6.09 8.92 23.57
CA GLY A 153 -5.13 7.89 24.00
C GLY A 153 -5.76 6.50 24.11
N THR A 154 -6.77 6.22 23.30
CA THR A 154 -7.48 4.93 23.31
C THR A 154 -7.49 4.26 21.94
N LEU A 155 -7.60 2.93 21.89
CA LEU A 155 -8.08 2.22 20.71
C LEU A 155 -9.53 1.79 20.95
N ALA A 156 -10.43 2.21 20.06
CA ALA A 156 -11.85 1.91 20.15
C ALA A 156 -12.29 1.11 18.92
N TYR A 157 -12.80 -0.11 19.11
CA TYR A 157 -13.31 -0.94 18.03
C TYR A 157 -14.41 -1.89 18.51
N ALA A 158 -15.54 -1.93 17.80
CA ALA A 158 -16.66 -2.83 18.07
C ALA A 158 -17.12 -2.84 19.55
N GLY A 159 -17.10 -1.68 20.21
CA GLY A 159 -17.48 -1.51 21.62
C GLY A 159 -16.38 -1.86 22.64
N ALA A 160 -15.24 -2.39 22.21
CA ALA A 160 -14.06 -2.54 23.05
C ALA A 160 -13.24 -1.24 23.04
N VAL A 161 -12.80 -0.82 24.22
CA VAL A 161 -11.91 0.34 24.42
C VAL A 161 -10.67 -0.11 25.18
N ILE A 162 -9.50 0.22 24.65
CA ILE A 162 -8.20 -0.09 25.26
C ILE A 162 -7.49 1.24 25.54
N HIS A 163 -7.03 1.45 26.77
CA HIS A 163 -6.27 2.62 27.20
C HIS A 163 -4.76 2.33 27.17
N PHE A 164 -3.95 3.36 26.91
CA PHE A 164 -2.48 3.30 26.97
C PHE A 164 -1.91 4.24 28.02
#